data_AF-A0A1T5IAK7-F1
#
_entry.id   AF-A0A1T5IAK7-F1
#
_cell.length_a   1.000
_cell.length_b   1.000
_cell.length_c   1.000
_cell.angle_alpha   90.00
_cell.angle_beta   90.00
_cell.angle_gamma   90.00
#
_symmetry.space_group_name_H-M   'P 1'
#
loop_
_entity.id
_entity.type
_entity.pdbx_description
1 polymer ?
#
loop_
_entity_poly.entity_id
_entity_poly.type
_entity_poly.pdbx_seq_one_letter_code
_entity_poly.pdbx_strand_id
1 'polypeptide(L)'
;MKKINILIIIFIIIFTACSRPENIQASKDIKEFQNTRIEESKEKSQLSKEVQENNNSNKWNGQWRGKSSSYYSGSELNIKALDKNLIEFEITAFNGCHTGGYSGDAKIENGKAIHETEDEIEFIFNLDEKGEMQLESNDYTYYCGQNVSFDSKYVKELDIQQPTGVNVGLVDTSDQEKIFKDLTGDMYDVFIDYAQYYSDEENYYKNYRIRTFGLLGYSNAAVVMLDNEKNNIIAAVDSGSGVHYYTNDEEHENGLPKFIEEWLGGREIVNIDSNTKEDSNQIGIEDIPEIYINHIKEKFPDDNIMFYEKEDIDSNGKAEVIIGTGKEDDDSLDFAIFNHIYLFKEDEGKIHYLSENLAQNAYEVNQVKLVELEGLDGKFIYCRLTNGARLSGFQLYQFLDDEVRLFADSCSATGVGEDILKDFNGNGQFDGYVSIRSSYDTLYYHLVSNYILKENAFVLEKTIIENMPPYPNEIQEVISQYLELRILDNGKSEDIKKRLEELTLNNEVNQIEIKSKQWYKPLLNTILDIEEVIEFKIKEEESKKFVETTYQEEEEQMGLIFYIIKKDGKWCISSIKAS
;
A
#
# COMPACT_ATOMS: atom_id res chain seq x y z
N MET A 1 -16.74 7.33 47.01
CA MET A 1 -15.68 8.37 46.93
C MET A 1 -14.50 7.71 46.23
N LYS A 2 -14.45 7.66 44.89
CA LYS A 2 -13.74 8.60 43.96
C LYS A 2 -12.31 8.90 44.46
N LYS A 3 -11.21 8.57 43.77
CA LYS A 3 -10.94 8.54 42.32
C LYS A 3 -9.89 7.49 41.91
N ILE A 4 -10.11 6.94 40.73
CA ILE A 4 -9.14 6.38 39.77
C ILE A 4 -8.31 7.53 39.18
N ASN A 5 -7.05 7.29 38.81
CA ASN A 5 -6.39 8.03 37.72
C ASN A 5 -5.44 7.09 36.97
N ILE A 6 -5.92 6.67 35.81
CA ILE A 6 -5.18 6.21 34.63
C ILE A 6 -4.56 7.45 33.97
N LEU A 7 -3.35 7.33 33.43
CA LEU A 7 -2.89 8.24 32.37
C LEU A 7 -2.01 7.47 31.37
N ILE A 8 -2.66 6.95 30.33
CA ILE A 8 -2.08 6.75 29.00
C ILE A 8 -2.81 7.78 28.12
N ILE A 9 -2.08 8.67 27.45
CA ILE A 9 -2.60 9.44 26.32
C ILE A 9 -1.55 9.43 25.21
N ILE A 10 -1.94 8.75 24.13
CA ILE A 10 -1.41 8.82 22.77
C ILE A 10 -1.74 10.21 22.20
N PHE A 11 -0.79 10.87 21.53
CA PHE A 11 -1.04 12.12 20.79
C PHE A 11 -1.05 11.85 19.28
N ILE A 12 -2.24 11.95 18.69
CA ILE A 12 -2.50 12.23 17.27
C ILE A 12 -3.27 13.55 17.26
N ILE A 13 -2.69 14.68 16.83
CA ILE A 13 -3.45 15.84 16.32
C ILE A 13 -2.65 16.58 15.22
N ILE A 14 -3.20 16.43 14.01
CA ILE A 14 -3.42 17.34 12.87
C ILE A 14 -2.89 18.79 12.93
N PHE A 15 -2.32 19.18 11.79
CA PHE A 15 -1.98 20.54 11.33
C PHE A 15 -3.14 21.56 11.40
N THR A 16 -2.86 22.76 11.90
CA THR A 16 -3.48 24.02 11.41
C THR A 16 -2.49 25.17 11.62
N ALA A 17 -2.21 25.92 10.56
CA ALA A 17 -1.18 26.98 10.52
C ALA A 17 -1.63 28.29 11.21
N CYS A 18 -0.74 28.95 11.98
CA CYS A 18 -0.38 30.38 11.88
C CYS A 18 0.50 30.91 13.05
N SER A 19 1.72 31.36 12.69
CA SER A 19 2.45 32.58 13.11
C SER A 19 2.67 33.02 14.60
N ARG A 20 3.94 32.82 15.05
CA ARG A 20 4.84 33.61 15.97
C ARG A 20 4.50 33.74 17.49
N PRO A 21 5.42 34.23 18.35
CA PRO A 21 6.61 33.55 18.91
C PRO A 21 6.64 33.58 20.46
N GLU A 22 7.35 32.65 21.12
CA GLU A 22 8.14 32.86 22.37
C GLU A 22 8.54 31.49 22.95
N ASN A 23 9.78 31.06 22.68
CA ASN A 23 10.26 29.73 23.04
C ASN A 23 11.52 29.84 23.93
N ILE A 24 11.31 30.04 25.24
CA ILE A 24 12.38 29.97 26.26
C ILE A 24 12.10 28.84 27.26
N GLN A 25 10.83 28.44 27.45
CA GLN A 25 10.45 27.41 28.42
C GLN A 25 10.75 25.98 27.91
N ALA A 26 10.55 25.69 26.63
CA ALA A 26 10.81 24.35 26.06
C ALA A 26 12.30 23.92 26.17
N SER A 27 13.24 24.86 26.22
CA SER A 27 14.67 24.54 26.33
C SER A 27 15.09 24.00 27.70
N LYS A 28 14.31 24.28 28.76
CA LYS A 28 14.57 23.75 30.10
C LYS A 28 14.03 22.33 30.24
N ASP A 29 12.84 22.08 29.71
CA ASP A 29 12.16 20.78 29.80
C ASP A 29 12.92 19.71 28.98
N ILE A 30 13.55 20.10 27.87
CA ILE A 30 14.41 19.21 27.07
C ILE A 30 15.68 18.79 27.84
N LYS A 31 16.30 19.69 28.62
CA LYS A 31 17.51 19.36 29.38
C LYS A 31 17.25 18.45 30.57
N GLU A 32 16.08 18.59 31.20
CA GLU A 32 15.67 17.73 32.31
C GLU A 32 15.33 16.32 31.79
N PHE A 33 14.64 16.20 30.65
CA PHE A 33 14.36 14.93 29.98
C PHE A 33 15.63 14.20 29.50
N GLN A 34 16.62 14.93 28.96
CA GLN A 34 17.89 14.35 28.53
C GLN A 34 18.73 13.80 29.71
N ASN A 35 18.68 14.45 30.88
CA ASN A 35 19.43 13.98 32.04
C ASN A 35 18.84 12.68 32.63
N THR A 36 17.52 12.53 32.66
CA THR A 36 16.85 11.31 33.12
C THR A 36 17.22 10.11 32.23
N ARG A 37 17.29 10.32 30.91
CA ARG A 37 17.70 9.28 29.94
C ARG A 37 19.18 8.89 30.05
N ILE A 38 20.04 9.80 30.53
CA ILE A 38 21.46 9.53 30.78
C ILE A 38 21.66 8.71 32.06
N GLU A 39 20.80 8.86 33.06
CA GLU A 39 20.84 8.03 34.27
C GLU A 39 20.27 6.62 34.03
N GLU A 40 19.16 6.50 33.30
CA GLU A 40 18.59 5.20 32.90
C GLU A 40 19.54 4.39 31.98
N SER A 41 20.29 5.07 31.10
CA SER A 41 21.28 4.40 30.25
C SER A 41 22.55 3.98 30.99
N LYS A 42 22.91 4.65 32.10
CA LYS A 42 24.00 4.22 32.98
C LYS A 42 23.62 3.01 33.83
N GLU A 43 22.37 2.92 34.27
CA GLU A 43 21.84 1.76 35.00
C GLU A 43 21.74 0.53 34.08
N LYS A 44 21.24 0.71 32.85
CA LYS A 44 21.25 -0.34 31.80
C LYS A 44 22.66 -0.77 31.38
N SER A 45 23.62 0.15 31.37
CA SER A 45 25.04 -0.13 31.08
C SER A 45 25.76 -0.89 32.21
N GLN A 46 25.27 -0.83 33.45
CA GLN A 46 25.82 -1.62 34.56
C GLN A 46 25.22 -3.03 34.59
N LEU A 47 23.92 -3.19 34.26
CA LEU A 47 23.32 -4.50 34.04
C LEU A 47 23.97 -5.27 32.88
N SER A 48 24.32 -4.60 31.79
CA SER A 48 24.89 -5.26 30.60
C SER A 48 26.31 -5.85 30.80
N LYS A 49 27.04 -5.41 31.84
CA LYS A 49 28.36 -5.95 32.17
C LYS A 49 28.34 -7.21 33.05
N GLU A 50 27.25 -7.46 33.79
CA GLU A 50 27.09 -8.72 34.55
C GLU A 50 26.52 -9.87 33.71
N VAL A 51 25.96 -9.59 32.52
CA VAL A 51 25.37 -10.60 31.62
C VAL A 51 26.42 -11.38 30.79
N GLN A 52 27.66 -10.89 30.69
CA GLN A 52 28.70 -11.53 29.88
C GLN A 52 29.33 -12.80 30.49
N GLU A 53 28.93 -13.25 31.69
CA GLU A 53 29.55 -14.41 32.35
C GLU A 53 28.66 -15.66 32.52
N ASN A 54 27.50 -15.80 31.84
CA ASN A 54 26.72 -17.04 31.88
C ASN A 54 26.36 -17.58 30.49
N ASN A 55 27.14 -18.58 30.04
CA ASN A 55 27.07 -19.27 28.74
C ASN A 55 25.75 -19.99 28.37
N ASN A 56 24.65 -19.79 29.10
CA ASN A 56 23.35 -20.43 28.80
C ASN A 56 22.30 -19.49 28.19
N SER A 57 22.43 -18.16 28.28
CA SER A 57 21.49 -17.22 27.62
C SER A 57 21.72 -17.13 26.11
N ASN A 58 22.93 -17.43 25.65
CA ASN A 58 23.31 -17.25 24.25
C ASN A 58 22.70 -18.28 23.29
N LYS A 59 22.11 -19.38 23.78
CA LYS A 59 21.51 -20.43 22.94
C LYS A 59 20.19 -20.00 22.27
N TRP A 60 19.48 -19.06 22.88
CA TRP A 60 18.21 -18.55 22.37
C TRP A 60 18.41 -17.53 21.26
N ASN A 61 19.51 -16.77 21.33
CA ASN A 61 19.82 -15.67 20.42
C ASN A 61 19.88 -16.11 18.95
N GLY A 62 19.21 -15.33 18.10
CA GLY A 62 19.35 -15.40 16.66
C GLY A 62 18.05 -15.16 15.92
N GLN A 63 18.19 -15.10 14.60
CA GLN A 63 17.10 -15.20 13.65
C GLN A 63 16.88 -16.68 13.33
N TRP A 64 15.62 -17.06 13.28
CA TRP A 64 15.16 -18.42 13.04
C TRP A 64 14.10 -18.36 11.94
N ARG A 65 14.16 -19.30 11.00
CA ARG A 65 13.21 -19.43 9.91
C ARG A 65 12.32 -20.63 10.12
N GLY A 66 11.03 -20.43 9.94
CA GLY A 66 10.01 -21.45 10.04
C GLY A 66 10.29 -22.57 9.06
N LYS A 67 10.26 -23.82 9.53
CA LYS A 67 10.65 -25.00 8.76
C LYS A 67 9.72 -25.30 7.58
N SER A 68 8.49 -24.76 7.58
CA SER A 68 7.54 -24.85 6.48
C SER A 68 7.72 -23.75 5.45
N SER A 69 8.60 -22.79 5.69
CA SER A 69 8.75 -21.63 4.80
C SER A 69 9.15 -22.06 3.39
N SER A 70 8.59 -21.34 2.44
CA SER A 70 8.73 -21.50 1.00
C SER A 70 8.95 -20.13 0.36
N TYR A 71 8.99 -20.07 -0.96
CA TYR A 71 9.15 -18.80 -1.68
C TYR A 71 7.97 -17.84 -1.45
N TYR A 72 6.74 -18.36 -1.39
CA TYR A 72 5.53 -17.52 -1.28
C TYR A 72 4.93 -17.44 0.12
N SER A 73 5.50 -18.14 1.10
CA SER A 73 4.98 -18.15 2.46
C SER A 73 6.09 -18.48 3.43
N GLY A 74 6.05 -17.93 4.64
CA GLY A 74 7.05 -18.23 5.62
C GLY A 74 6.76 -17.62 6.97
N SER A 75 7.59 -17.98 7.93
CA SER A 75 7.57 -17.39 9.26
C SER A 75 9.00 -17.15 9.74
N GLU A 76 9.24 -16.01 10.37
CA GLU A 76 10.52 -15.68 10.97
C GLU A 76 10.34 -15.43 12.46
N LEU A 77 11.36 -15.80 13.23
CA LEU A 77 11.41 -15.62 14.67
C LEU A 77 12.78 -15.03 15.03
N ASN A 78 12.79 -13.83 15.56
CA ASN A 78 13.96 -13.17 16.10
C ASN A 78 13.90 -13.25 17.61
N ILE A 79 14.95 -13.80 18.23
CA ILE A 79 15.05 -13.86 19.69
C ILE A 79 16.33 -13.16 20.15
N LYS A 80 16.16 -12.35 21.19
CA LYS A 80 17.23 -11.68 21.91
C LYS A 80 17.10 -11.93 23.40
N ALA A 81 18.04 -12.68 23.96
CA ALA A 81 18.15 -12.91 25.38
C ALA A 81 18.56 -11.60 26.09
N LEU A 82 17.68 -11.12 26.96
CA LEU A 82 17.92 -9.93 27.77
C LEU A 82 18.72 -10.29 29.03
N ASP A 83 18.42 -11.44 29.64
CA ASP A 83 19.22 -12.03 30.71
C ASP A 83 19.08 -13.58 30.77
N LYS A 84 19.38 -14.20 31.91
CA LYS A 84 19.32 -15.66 32.10
C LYS A 84 17.89 -16.24 32.18
N ASN A 85 16.90 -15.40 32.47
CA ASN A 85 15.52 -15.75 32.76
C ASN A 85 14.52 -15.00 31.85
N LEU A 86 14.99 -14.17 30.92
CA LEU A 86 14.15 -13.32 30.09
C LEU A 86 14.70 -13.23 28.66
N ILE A 87 13.82 -13.41 27.68
CA ILE A 87 14.07 -13.12 26.28
C ILE A 87 13.06 -12.09 25.77
N GLU A 88 13.50 -11.27 24.83
CA GLU A 88 12.67 -10.48 23.92
C GLU A 88 12.54 -11.29 22.62
N PHE A 89 11.34 -11.40 22.06
CA PHE A 89 11.10 -12.06 20.79
C PHE A 89 10.22 -11.22 19.86
N GLU A 90 10.44 -11.39 18.57
CA GLU A 90 9.59 -10.91 17.50
C GLU A 90 9.34 -12.08 16.56
N ILE A 91 8.07 -12.35 16.26
CA ILE A 91 7.65 -13.42 15.37
C ILE A 91 6.79 -12.83 14.26
N THR A 92 7.15 -13.11 13.03
CA THR A 92 6.43 -12.65 11.85
C THR A 92 6.09 -13.82 10.95
N ALA A 93 5.06 -13.67 10.13
CA ALA A 93 4.70 -14.63 9.10
C ALA A 93 4.09 -13.92 7.90
N PHE A 94 4.19 -14.56 6.74
CA PHE A 94 3.57 -14.08 5.51
C PHE A 94 3.06 -15.24 4.67
N ASN A 95 2.06 -14.95 3.84
CA ASN A 95 1.57 -15.82 2.78
C ASN A 95 1.08 -14.94 1.62
N GLY A 96 1.89 -14.88 0.57
CA GLY A 96 1.76 -13.89 -0.48
C GLY A 96 1.82 -12.46 0.08
N CYS A 97 0.80 -11.67 -0.21
CA CYS A 97 0.62 -10.30 0.27
C CYS A 97 0.02 -10.19 1.68
N HIS A 98 -0.42 -11.29 2.30
CA HIS A 98 -0.91 -11.27 3.67
C HIS A 98 0.24 -11.45 4.66
N THR A 99 0.22 -10.67 5.75
CA THR A 99 1.26 -10.72 6.78
C THR A 99 0.65 -10.84 8.17
N GLY A 100 1.49 -11.18 9.14
CA GLY A 100 1.16 -11.29 10.55
C GLY A 100 2.40 -11.07 11.39
N GLY A 101 2.24 -10.52 12.59
CA GLY A 101 3.37 -10.24 13.44
C GLY A 101 2.99 -10.02 14.88
N TYR A 102 3.84 -10.52 15.78
CA TYR A 102 3.71 -10.29 17.20
C TYR A 102 5.09 -10.14 17.84
N SER A 103 5.17 -9.37 18.92
CA SER A 103 6.42 -9.23 19.69
C SER A 103 6.10 -9.17 21.17
N GLY A 104 7.02 -9.65 21.99
CA GLY A 104 6.84 -9.68 23.43
C GLY A 104 8.06 -10.16 24.19
N ASP A 105 7.91 -10.18 25.51
CA ASP A 105 8.93 -10.70 26.42
C ASP A 105 8.48 -12.06 26.96
N ALA A 106 9.35 -13.07 26.86
CA ALA A 106 9.09 -14.42 27.37
C ALA A 106 10.03 -14.77 28.53
N LYS A 107 9.45 -15.31 29.62
CA LYS A 107 10.20 -15.74 30.81
C LYS A 107 10.72 -17.16 30.62
N ILE A 108 11.99 -17.38 30.94
CA ILE A 108 12.61 -18.71 30.86
C ILE A 108 12.37 -19.47 32.15
N GLU A 109 11.57 -20.54 32.07
CA GLU A 109 11.26 -21.44 33.18
C GLU A 109 11.42 -22.90 32.74
N ASN A 110 12.15 -23.69 33.55
CA ASN A 110 12.41 -25.11 33.27
C ASN A 110 12.97 -25.39 31.85
N GLY A 111 13.73 -24.45 31.29
CA GLY A 111 14.35 -24.58 29.97
C GLY A 111 13.46 -24.20 28.79
N LYS A 112 12.21 -23.77 29.03
CA LYS A 112 11.28 -23.21 28.04
C LYS A 112 11.17 -21.70 28.23
N ALA A 113 10.97 -20.92 27.17
CA ALA A 113 10.60 -19.52 27.27
C ALA A 113 9.09 -19.37 27.04
N ILE A 114 8.38 -18.76 27.99
CA ILE A 114 6.92 -18.72 28.03
C ILE A 114 6.46 -17.26 28.03
N HIS A 115 5.55 -16.94 27.13
CA HIS A 115 4.85 -15.66 27.05
C HIS A 115 3.35 -15.90 27.01
N GLU A 116 2.59 -15.13 27.79
CA GLU A 116 1.13 -15.14 27.79
C GLU A 116 0.66 -13.72 27.51
N THR A 117 -0.20 -13.58 26.52
CA THR A 117 -0.77 -12.29 26.08
C THR A 117 -1.93 -11.88 26.98
N GLU A 118 -2.42 -10.65 26.81
CA GLU A 118 -3.63 -10.19 27.52
C GLU A 118 -4.88 -10.97 27.10
N ASP A 119 -4.88 -11.55 25.90
CA ASP A 119 -5.97 -12.36 25.32
C ASP A 119 -5.85 -13.86 25.66
N GLU A 120 -5.03 -14.22 26.66
CA GLU A 120 -4.81 -15.61 27.09
C GLU A 120 -4.20 -16.51 25.99
N ILE A 121 -3.56 -15.91 24.97
CA ILE A 121 -2.75 -16.64 23.99
C ILE A 121 -1.37 -16.93 24.58
N GLU A 122 -0.93 -18.18 24.52
CA GLU A 122 0.32 -18.65 25.10
C GLU A 122 1.32 -18.98 23.99
N PHE A 123 2.55 -18.46 24.09
CA PHE A 123 3.68 -18.81 23.25
C PHE A 123 4.75 -19.48 24.09
N ILE A 124 5.04 -20.75 23.80
CA ILE A 124 6.06 -21.53 24.48
C ILE A 124 7.16 -21.90 23.48
N PHE A 125 8.35 -21.32 23.68
CA PHE A 125 9.53 -21.62 22.90
C PHE A 125 10.41 -22.66 23.60
N ASN A 126 10.84 -23.68 22.86
CA ASN A 126 11.74 -24.71 23.37
C ASN A 126 12.76 -25.15 22.32
N LEU A 127 14.03 -25.24 22.69
CA LEU A 127 15.06 -25.84 21.85
C LEU A 127 15.04 -27.37 21.99
N ASP A 128 14.94 -28.09 20.88
CA ASP A 128 15.05 -29.54 20.86
C ASP A 128 16.53 -30.03 20.94
N GLU A 129 16.74 -31.35 20.97
CA GLU A 129 18.08 -31.95 21.04
C GLU A 129 18.95 -31.67 19.81
N LYS A 130 18.34 -31.28 18.68
CA LYS A 130 19.02 -30.91 17.43
C LYS A 130 19.31 -29.42 17.34
N GLY A 131 18.85 -28.64 18.31
CA GLY A 131 18.95 -27.18 18.31
C GLY A 131 17.91 -26.51 17.40
N GLU A 132 16.84 -27.21 17.01
CA GLU A 132 15.68 -26.60 16.33
C GLU A 132 14.78 -25.94 17.37
N MET A 133 14.27 -24.75 17.08
CA MET A 133 13.28 -24.09 17.92
C MET A 133 11.92 -24.72 17.68
N GLN A 134 11.22 -25.10 18.75
CA GLN A 134 9.82 -25.50 18.72
C GLN A 134 8.99 -24.37 19.32
N LEU A 135 7.91 -24.01 18.65
CA LEU A 135 6.86 -23.14 19.18
C LEU A 135 5.64 -24.01 19.49
N GLU A 136 5.18 -23.99 20.73
CA GLU A 136 3.85 -24.47 21.12
C GLU A 136 2.98 -23.23 21.39
N SER A 137 1.87 -23.09 20.66
CA SER A 137 0.86 -22.05 20.89
C SER A 137 -0.55 -22.64 20.88
N ASN A 138 -1.46 -22.04 21.64
CA ASN A 138 -2.90 -22.33 21.56
C ASN A 138 -3.58 -21.63 20.37
N ASP A 139 -2.93 -20.62 19.78
CA ASP A 139 -3.34 -19.96 18.53
C ASP A 139 -2.11 -19.54 17.70
N TYR A 140 -1.88 -20.22 16.58
CA TYR A 140 -0.78 -19.89 15.65
C TYR A 140 -1.15 -18.76 14.68
N THR A 141 -2.40 -18.28 14.72
CA THR A 141 -2.91 -17.23 13.84
C THR A 141 -3.10 -15.89 14.57
N TYR A 142 -2.68 -15.80 15.83
CA TYR A 142 -2.80 -14.57 16.61
C TYR A 142 -2.06 -13.41 15.94
N TYR A 143 -2.78 -12.30 15.69
CA TYR A 143 -2.30 -11.15 14.89
C TYR A 143 -1.81 -11.50 13.47
N CYS A 144 -2.30 -12.59 12.89
CA CYS A 144 -2.04 -12.96 11.50
C CYS A 144 -3.20 -12.56 10.58
N GLY A 145 -2.86 -12.09 9.37
CA GLY A 145 -3.83 -11.92 8.29
C GLY A 145 -4.41 -13.24 7.78
N GLN A 146 -5.34 -13.15 6.84
CA GLN A 146 -6.03 -14.33 6.30
C GLN A 146 -5.05 -15.35 5.69
N ASN A 147 -5.18 -16.63 6.08
CA ASN A 147 -4.31 -17.73 5.64
C ASN A 147 -2.83 -17.57 6.03
N VAL A 148 -2.52 -16.75 7.03
CA VAL A 148 -1.18 -16.63 7.62
C VAL A 148 -1.18 -17.29 9.00
N SER A 149 -0.11 -18.02 9.31
CA SER A 149 0.09 -18.64 10.62
C SER A 149 1.57 -18.74 10.92
N PHE A 150 1.93 -18.58 12.19
CA PHE A 150 3.29 -18.87 12.67
C PHE A 150 3.61 -20.36 12.54
N ASP A 151 4.86 -20.66 12.23
CA ASP A 151 5.32 -22.05 12.19
C ASP A 151 5.46 -22.65 13.60
N SER A 152 5.27 -23.97 13.70
CA SER A 152 5.51 -24.70 14.95
C SER A 152 6.99 -25.06 15.17
N LYS A 153 7.83 -24.93 14.14
CA LYS A 153 9.26 -25.30 14.16
C LYS A 153 10.09 -24.30 13.40
N TYR A 154 11.25 -23.93 13.94
CA TYR A 154 12.20 -23.04 13.29
C TYR A 154 13.62 -23.59 13.31
N VAL A 155 14.38 -23.23 12.28
CA VAL A 155 15.78 -23.59 12.07
C VAL A 155 16.59 -22.32 11.80
N LYS A 156 17.89 -22.31 12.12
CA LYS A 156 18.73 -21.12 11.86
C LYS A 156 19.05 -20.89 10.39
N GLU A 157 19.16 -21.97 9.63
CA GLU A 157 19.45 -21.94 8.21
C GLU A 157 18.39 -22.76 7.49
N LEU A 158 17.71 -22.12 6.54
CA LEU A 158 16.75 -22.75 5.65
C LEU A 158 17.03 -22.25 4.23
N ASP A 159 17.31 -23.20 3.34
CA ASP A 159 17.51 -22.91 1.94
C ASP A 159 16.17 -22.90 1.22
N ILE A 160 15.69 -21.69 0.90
CA ILE A 160 14.45 -21.48 0.14
C ILE A 160 14.84 -21.22 -1.31
N GLN A 161 14.55 -22.19 -2.16
CA GLN A 161 14.84 -22.09 -3.59
C GLN A 161 13.70 -21.36 -4.30
N GLN A 162 14.04 -20.33 -5.07
CA GLN A 162 13.10 -19.69 -5.98
C GLN A 162 12.62 -20.73 -7.02
N PRO A 163 11.31 -20.84 -7.27
CA PRO A 163 10.81 -21.78 -8.27
C PRO A 163 11.11 -21.27 -9.68
N THR A 164 11.12 -22.17 -10.66
CA THR A 164 11.24 -21.77 -12.08
C THR A 164 9.86 -21.52 -12.69
N GLY A 165 9.80 -20.88 -13.86
CA GLY A 165 8.58 -20.59 -14.58
C GLY A 165 7.78 -21.85 -14.93
N VAL A 166 8.46 -22.96 -15.21
CA VAL A 166 7.83 -24.29 -15.37
C VAL A 166 7.19 -24.77 -14.06
N ASN A 167 7.87 -24.59 -12.91
CA ASN A 167 7.35 -25.06 -11.62
C ASN A 167 6.06 -24.33 -11.21
N VAL A 168 5.95 -23.04 -11.55
CA VAL A 168 4.82 -22.17 -11.18
C VAL A 168 3.77 -22.06 -12.28
N GLY A 169 4.02 -22.66 -13.45
CA GLY A 169 3.07 -22.69 -14.56
C GLY A 169 3.04 -21.42 -15.42
N LEU A 170 4.04 -20.54 -15.35
CA LEU A 170 4.19 -19.45 -16.33
C LEU A 170 4.38 -20.01 -17.76
N VAL A 171 5.12 -21.11 -17.88
CA VAL A 171 5.39 -21.82 -19.13
C VAL A 171 5.25 -23.33 -18.92
N ASP A 172 5.11 -24.10 -20.01
CA ASP A 172 4.87 -25.55 -19.93
C ASP A 172 6.15 -26.39 -20.06
N THR A 173 7.23 -25.82 -20.62
CA THR A 173 8.46 -26.56 -20.93
C THR A 173 9.72 -25.75 -20.63
N SER A 174 10.84 -26.45 -20.42
CA SER A 174 12.16 -25.81 -20.20
C SER A 174 12.69 -25.05 -21.42
N ASP A 175 12.19 -25.33 -22.63
CA ASP A 175 12.54 -24.55 -23.82
C ASP A 175 11.77 -23.23 -23.85
N GLN A 176 10.47 -23.27 -23.51
CA GLN A 176 9.67 -22.05 -23.31
C GLN A 176 10.19 -21.21 -22.14
N GLU A 177 10.70 -21.82 -21.07
CA GLU A 177 11.37 -21.14 -19.96
C GLU A 177 12.55 -20.28 -20.43
N LYS A 178 13.39 -20.81 -21.34
CA LYS A 178 14.51 -20.03 -21.89
C LYS A 178 13.99 -18.87 -22.73
N ILE A 179 13.04 -19.12 -23.61
CA ILE A 179 12.42 -18.07 -24.43
C ILE A 179 11.81 -16.99 -23.54
N PHE A 180 11.11 -17.39 -22.47
CA PHE A 180 10.45 -16.47 -21.55
C PHE A 180 11.46 -15.63 -20.77
N LYS A 181 12.54 -16.23 -20.26
CA LYS A 181 13.65 -15.51 -19.61
C LYS A 181 14.31 -14.52 -20.56
N ASP A 182 14.64 -14.97 -21.77
CA ASP A 182 15.26 -14.11 -22.79
C ASP A 182 14.33 -12.95 -23.20
N LEU A 183 13.02 -13.20 -23.23
CA LEU A 183 11.99 -12.23 -23.60
C LEU A 183 11.74 -11.20 -22.48
N THR A 184 11.66 -11.63 -21.22
CA THR A 184 11.27 -10.79 -20.08
C THR A 184 12.46 -10.16 -19.35
N GLY A 185 13.67 -10.69 -19.54
CA GLY A 185 14.88 -10.16 -18.91
C GLY A 185 14.75 -10.08 -17.39
N ASP A 186 15.02 -8.90 -16.84
CA ASP A 186 14.99 -8.63 -15.40
C ASP A 186 13.57 -8.74 -14.81
N MET A 187 12.53 -8.59 -15.64
CA MET A 187 11.14 -8.76 -15.22
C MET A 187 10.73 -10.22 -15.00
N TYR A 188 11.57 -11.18 -15.36
CA TYR A 188 11.29 -12.60 -15.14
C TYR A 188 10.98 -12.90 -13.67
N ASP A 189 11.74 -12.32 -12.74
CA ASP A 189 11.55 -12.57 -11.30
C ASP A 189 10.21 -12.00 -10.79
N VAL A 190 9.76 -10.87 -11.33
CA VAL A 190 8.44 -10.30 -11.01
C VAL A 190 7.30 -11.20 -11.47
N PHE A 191 7.42 -11.84 -12.64
CA PHE A 191 6.46 -12.86 -13.06
C PHE A 191 6.45 -14.05 -12.10
N ILE A 192 7.62 -14.49 -11.60
CA ILE A 192 7.70 -15.54 -10.60
C ILE A 192 7.02 -15.09 -9.31
N ASP A 193 7.29 -13.89 -8.82
CA ASP A 193 6.70 -13.37 -7.58
C ASP A 193 5.17 -13.38 -7.58
N TYR A 194 4.55 -13.09 -8.73
CA TYR A 194 3.09 -13.16 -8.87
C TYR A 194 2.54 -14.54 -9.21
N ALA A 195 3.37 -15.56 -9.43
CA ALA A 195 2.93 -16.88 -9.83
C ALA A 195 2.67 -17.82 -8.63
N GLN A 196 2.12 -17.29 -7.53
CA GLN A 196 1.71 -18.12 -6.40
C GLN A 196 0.48 -18.97 -6.75
N TYR A 197 -0.48 -18.39 -7.48
CA TYR A 197 -1.59 -19.10 -8.07
C TYR A 197 -1.90 -18.57 -9.47
N TYR A 198 -2.62 -19.36 -10.26
CA TYR A 198 -3.12 -18.94 -11.56
C TYR A 198 -4.50 -19.52 -11.87
N SER A 199 -5.17 -18.88 -12.82
CA SER A 199 -6.38 -19.36 -13.47
C SER A 199 -6.14 -19.50 -14.97
N ASP A 200 -6.61 -20.60 -15.55
CA ASP A 200 -6.67 -20.76 -17.01
C ASP A 200 -7.93 -20.05 -17.54
N GLU A 201 -7.78 -19.20 -18.55
CA GLU A 201 -8.88 -18.50 -19.21
C GLU A 201 -9.29 -19.27 -20.46
N GLU A 202 -10.43 -19.96 -20.38
CA GLU A 202 -10.92 -20.78 -21.49
C GLU A 202 -11.64 -19.94 -22.56
N ASN A 203 -11.53 -20.38 -23.82
CA ASN A 203 -12.34 -19.93 -24.96
C ASN A 203 -12.13 -18.49 -25.46
N TYR A 204 -11.12 -17.76 -24.99
CA TYR A 204 -10.87 -16.40 -25.47
C TYR A 204 -10.14 -16.38 -26.83
N TYR A 205 -9.04 -17.13 -26.95
CA TYR A 205 -8.31 -17.33 -28.20
C TYR A 205 -8.13 -18.83 -28.47
N LYS A 206 -8.55 -19.31 -29.64
CA LYS A 206 -8.50 -20.75 -29.94
C LYS A 206 -7.07 -21.31 -30.04
N ASN A 207 -6.12 -20.47 -30.41
CA ASN A 207 -4.73 -20.87 -30.66
C ASN A 207 -3.81 -20.61 -29.46
N TYR A 208 -4.32 -19.95 -28.41
CA TYR A 208 -3.55 -19.60 -27.23
C TYR A 208 -4.15 -20.25 -26.00
N ARG A 209 -3.28 -20.72 -25.10
CA ARG A 209 -3.63 -20.95 -23.71
C ARG A 209 -3.30 -19.70 -22.92
N ILE A 210 -4.26 -19.17 -22.18
CA ILE A 210 -4.08 -17.93 -21.43
C ILE A 210 -4.16 -18.25 -19.94
N ARG A 211 -3.18 -17.75 -19.19
CA ARG A 211 -3.13 -17.84 -17.73
C ARG A 211 -3.04 -16.46 -17.12
N THR A 212 -3.88 -16.22 -16.14
CA THR A 212 -3.85 -15.05 -15.28
C THR A 212 -3.25 -15.45 -13.93
N PHE A 213 -2.26 -14.71 -13.45
CA PHE A 213 -1.50 -15.02 -12.25
C PHE A 213 -1.78 -14.00 -11.15
N GLY A 214 -1.64 -14.45 -9.91
CA GLY A 214 -1.75 -13.60 -8.74
C GLY A 214 -1.01 -14.15 -7.53
N LEU A 215 -0.75 -13.23 -6.62
CA LEU A 215 -0.23 -13.49 -5.29
C LEU A 215 -1.41 -13.45 -4.31
N LEU A 216 -1.46 -14.31 -3.28
CA LEU A 216 -2.58 -14.27 -2.32
C LEU A 216 -2.66 -12.89 -1.67
N GLY A 217 -3.80 -12.21 -1.80
CA GLY A 217 -3.97 -10.81 -1.42
C GLY A 217 -3.69 -9.78 -2.53
N TYR A 218 -3.31 -10.24 -3.73
CA TYR A 218 -3.09 -9.44 -4.93
C TYR A 218 -3.36 -10.25 -6.22
N SER A 219 -4.59 -10.16 -6.74
CA SER A 219 -5.02 -10.91 -7.93
C SER A 219 -4.74 -10.19 -9.24
N ASN A 220 -4.64 -10.96 -10.33
CA ASN A 220 -4.57 -10.45 -11.71
C ASN A 220 -3.36 -9.53 -11.97
N ALA A 221 -2.22 -9.91 -11.39
CA ALA A 221 -0.98 -9.15 -11.45
C ALA A 221 -0.15 -9.45 -12.71
N ALA A 222 -0.32 -10.64 -13.30
CA ALA A 222 0.34 -10.99 -14.55
C ALA A 222 -0.54 -11.86 -15.46
N VAL A 223 -0.22 -11.86 -16.75
CA VAL A 223 -0.84 -12.68 -17.78
C VAL A 223 0.25 -13.32 -18.63
N VAL A 224 0.10 -14.60 -18.94
CA VAL A 224 0.90 -15.29 -19.97
C VAL A 224 -0.03 -16.00 -20.94
N MET A 225 0.16 -15.75 -22.23
CA MET A 225 -0.50 -16.42 -23.34
C MET A 225 0.52 -17.27 -24.09
N LEU A 226 0.31 -18.58 -24.16
CA LEU A 226 1.18 -19.54 -24.82
C LEU A 226 0.51 -20.04 -26.10
N ASP A 227 1.17 -19.90 -27.24
CA ASP A 227 0.71 -20.47 -28.51
C ASP A 227 0.81 -22.00 -28.46
N ASN A 228 -0.29 -22.66 -28.81
CA ASN A 228 -0.42 -24.12 -28.76
C ASN A 228 0.46 -24.88 -29.78
N GLU A 229 1.00 -24.20 -30.80
CA GLU A 229 1.71 -24.78 -31.94
C GLU A 229 3.12 -24.19 -32.17
N LYS A 230 3.33 -22.89 -31.93
CA LYS A 230 4.52 -22.15 -32.39
C LYS A 230 5.53 -21.74 -31.31
N ASN A 231 5.30 -22.08 -30.04
CA ASN A 231 6.10 -21.57 -28.90
C ASN A 231 6.16 -20.03 -28.84
N ASN A 232 5.18 -19.35 -29.45
CA ASN A 232 5.01 -17.93 -29.26
C ASN A 232 4.48 -17.69 -27.85
N ILE A 233 4.99 -16.64 -27.20
CA ILE A 233 4.65 -16.23 -25.86
C ILE A 233 4.31 -14.75 -25.91
N ILE A 234 3.15 -14.41 -25.38
CA ILE A 234 2.75 -13.03 -25.07
C ILE A 234 2.60 -12.95 -23.57
N ALA A 235 3.18 -11.95 -22.93
CA ALA A 235 3.16 -11.81 -21.49
C ALA A 235 2.98 -10.35 -21.08
N ALA A 236 2.26 -10.14 -19.98
CA ALA A 236 2.16 -8.83 -19.37
C ALA A 236 2.21 -8.95 -17.85
N VAL A 237 2.87 -8.02 -17.17
CA VAL A 237 2.97 -8.00 -15.70
C VAL A 237 2.89 -6.58 -15.19
N ASP A 238 2.15 -6.41 -14.09
CA ASP A 238 2.08 -5.15 -13.35
C ASP A 238 3.17 -5.12 -12.27
N SER A 239 4.25 -4.38 -12.54
CA SER A 239 5.39 -4.26 -11.63
C SER A 239 5.12 -3.32 -10.44
N GLY A 240 3.95 -2.68 -10.39
CA GLY A 240 3.67 -1.56 -9.50
C GLY A 240 4.25 -0.24 -10.00
N SER A 241 5.33 -0.25 -10.81
CA SER A 241 5.79 0.95 -11.53
C SER A 241 4.99 1.19 -12.82
N GLY A 242 4.38 0.12 -13.36
CA GLY A 242 3.38 0.13 -14.41
C GLY A 242 3.28 -1.25 -15.05
N VAL A 243 2.56 -1.35 -16.17
CA VAL A 243 2.43 -2.64 -16.84
C VAL A 243 3.51 -2.81 -17.90
N HIS A 244 4.24 -3.91 -17.83
CA HIS A 244 5.23 -4.28 -18.84
C HIS A 244 4.62 -5.34 -19.76
N TYR A 245 4.81 -5.19 -21.07
CA TYR A 245 4.27 -6.09 -22.09
C TYR A 245 5.40 -6.66 -22.94
N TYR A 246 5.33 -7.95 -23.20
CA TYR A 246 6.34 -8.71 -23.91
C TYR A 246 5.71 -9.65 -24.91
N THR A 247 6.30 -9.77 -26.10
CA THR A 247 5.87 -10.76 -27.10
C THR A 247 7.02 -11.13 -28.01
N ASN A 248 7.08 -12.40 -28.41
CA ASN A 248 7.86 -12.87 -29.56
C ASN A 248 6.97 -13.27 -30.74
N ASP A 249 5.65 -12.99 -30.66
CA ASP A 249 4.72 -13.18 -31.75
C ASP A 249 4.68 -11.95 -32.65
N GLU A 250 5.20 -12.08 -33.87
CA GLU A 250 5.23 -11.01 -34.90
C GLU A 250 3.85 -10.40 -35.15
N GLU A 251 2.76 -11.18 -35.01
CA GLU A 251 1.39 -10.67 -35.21
C GLU A 251 0.95 -9.67 -34.13
N HIS A 252 1.60 -9.67 -32.96
CA HIS A 252 1.27 -8.85 -31.80
C HIS A 252 2.40 -7.87 -31.41
N GLU A 253 3.45 -7.74 -32.22
CA GLU A 253 4.54 -6.77 -31.96
C GLU A 253 4.06 -5.31 -31.96
N ASN A 254 3.05 -4.99 -32.77
CA ASN A 254 2.56 -3.61 -32.99
C ASN A 254 1.15 -3.37 -32.41
N GLY A 255 0.69 -4.21 -31.50
CA GLY A 255 -0.65 -4.07 -30.91
C GLY A 255 -0.95 -5.13 -29.87
N LEU A 256 -1.77 -4.74 -28.89
CA LEU A 256 -2.11 -5.62 -27.79
C LEU A 256 -3.20 -6.62 -28.20
N PRO A 257 -3.08 -7.89 -27.78
CA PRO A 257 -4.22 -8.78 -27.84
C PRO A 257 -5.37 -8.19 -27.01
N LYS A 258 -6.59 -8.28 -27.54
CA LYS A 258 -7.82 -7.81 -26.89
C LYS A 258 -7.95 -8.27 -25.43
N PHE A 259 -7.48 -9.48 -25.12
CA PHE A 259 -7.45 -9.97 -23.75
C PHE A 259 -6.57 -9.11 -22.83
N ILE A 260 -5.36 -8.75 -23.29
CA ILE A 260 -4.45 -7.88 -22.55
C ILE A 260 -5.03 -6.48 -22.43
N GLU A 261 -5.65 -5.94 -23.49
CA GLU A 261 -6.36 -4.64 -23.44
C GLU A 261 -7.46 -4.62 -22.36
N GLU A 262 -8.27 -5.68 -22.30
CA GLU A 262 -9.33 -5.81 -21.30
C GLU A 262 -8.74 -6.01 -19.89
N TRP A 263 -7.71 -6.84 -19.76
CA TRP A 263 -7.02 -7.08 -18.48
C TRP A 263 -6.33 -5.83 -17.94
N LEU A 264 -5.77 -4.98 -18.80
CA LEU A 264 -5.16 -3.71 -18.40
C LEU A 264 -6.16 -2.80 -17.68
N GLY A 265 -7.44 -2.81 -18.08
CA GLY A 265 -8.45 -1.97 -17.45
C GLY A 265 -8.14 -0.47 -17.53
N GLY A 266 -7.36 -0.04 -18.52
CA GLY A 266 -6.89 1.35 -18.67
C GLY A 266 -5.56 1.67 -17.98
N ARG A 267 -4.89 0.69 -17.36
CA ARG A 267 -3.47 0.81 -16.95
C ARG A 267 -2.59 1.05 -18.19
N GLU A 268 -1.56 1.87 -18.02
CA GLU A 268 -0.61 2.19 -19.09
C GLU A 268 0.46 1.12 -19.20
N ILE A 269 0.84 0.81 -20.44
CA ILE A 269 2.02 -0.01 -20.70
C ILE A 269 3.24 0.87 -20.73
N VAL A 270 4.25 0.50 -19.94
CA VAL A 270 5.51 1.24 -19.81
C VAL A 270 6.48 0.90 -20.96
N ASN A 271 6.39 -0.31 -21.56
CA ASN A 271 7.43 -0.86 -22.44
C ASN A 271 6.96 -1.18 -23.88
N ILE A 272 6.06 -0.39 -24.50
CA ILE A 272 5.78 -0.62 -25.93
C ILE A 272 6.89 -0.03 -26.79
N ASP A 273 8.02 -0.73 -26.82
CA ASP A 273 8.90 -0.80 -27.98
C ASP A 273 9.69 -2.11 -27.88
N SER A 274 9.33 -3.09 -28.69
CA SER A 274 10.02 -4.39 -28.82
C SER A 274 11.43 -4.27 -29.44
N ASN A 275 12.04 -3.08 -29.41
CA ASN A 275 13.43 -2.82 -29.81
C ASN A 275 14.06 -1.58 -29.18
N THR A 276 13.40 -0.88 -28.26
CA THR A 276 14.12 0.01 -27.36
C THR A 276 14.26 -0.77 -26.06
N LYS A 277 15.51 -1.09 -25.72
CA LYS A 277 15.89 -1.01 -24.31
C LYS A 277 15.25 0.27 -23.82
N GLU A 278 14.43 0.19 -22.78
CA GLU A 278 13.92 1.36 -22.09
C GLU A 278 15.04 2.40 -22.11
N ASP A 279 14.75 3.56 -22.71
CA ASP A 279 15.34 4.79 -22.22
C ASP A 279 14.89 4.87 -20.76
N SER A 280 15.55 4.10 -19.88
CA SER A 280 15.95 4.64 -18.62
C SER A 280 16.46 6.01 -19.00
N ASN A 281 15.76 7.07 -18.61
CA ASN A 281 16.29 8.41 -18.65
C ASN A 281 17.51 8.53 -17.70
N GLN A 282 18.41 7.53 -17.66
CA GLN A 282 19.83 7.75 -17.58
C GLN A 282 20.20 8.59 -18.80
N ILE A 283 19.91 9.89 -18.70
CA ILE A 283 20.70 10.91 -19.34
C ILE A 283 22.13 10.48 -19.06
N GLY A 284 22.85 10.09 -20.12
CA GLY A 284 24.27 9.88 -19.99
C GLY A 284 24.79 11.13 -19.31
N ILE A 285 25.43 10.98 -18.13
CA ILE A 285 25.97 12.10 -17.35
C ILE A 285 26.77 13.08 -18.25
N GLU A 286 27.25 12.57 -19.39
CA GLU A 286 27.87 13.27 -20.52
C GLU A 286 27.10 14.50 -21.04
N ASP A 287 25.77 14.57 -20.95
CA ASP A 287 24.96 15.70 -21.44
C ASP A 287 24.68 16.79 -20.38
N ILE A 288 25.05 16.55 -19.12
CA ILE A 288 24.84 17.50 -18.02
C ILE A 288 26.01 18.50 -18.01
N PRO A 289 25.78 19.81 -18.15
CA PRO A 289 26.86 20.79 -18.13
C PRO A 289 27.65 20.74 -16.80
N GLU A 290 28.98 20.80 -16.91
CA GLU A 290 29.92 20.60 -15.79
C GLU A 290 29.66 21.54 -14.59
N ILE A 291 29.11 22.73 -14.85
CA ILE A 291 28.72 23.68 -13.80
C ILE A 291 27.67 23.09 -12.85
N TYR A 292 26.70 22.34 -13.36
CA TYR A 292 25.66 21.70 -12.55
C TYR A 292 26.22 20.48 -11.82
N ILE A 293 27.03 19.66 -12.50
CA ILE A 293 27.68 18.50 -11.87
C ILE A 293 28.52 18.94 -10.67
N ASN A 294 29.36 19.97 -10.85
CA ASN A 294 30.21 20.48 -9.79
C ASN A 294 29.40 21.07 -8.64
N HIS A 295 28.37 21.87 -8.96
CA HIS A 295 27.49 22.48 -7.96
C HIS A 295 26.76 21.43 -7.11
N ILE A 296 26.24 20.37 -7.75
CA ILE A 296 25.57 19.26 -7.06
C ILE A 296 26.56 18.48 -6.22
N LYS A 297 27.72 18.06 -6.76
CA LYS A 297 28.73 17.30 -6.01
C LYS A 297 29.31 18.06 -4.82
N GLU A 298 29.41 19.39 -4.91
CA GLU A 298 29.82 20.23 -3.79
C GLU A 298 28.80 20.19 -2.64
N LYS A 299 27.50 20.19 -2.97
CA LYS A 299 26.42 20.29 -1.98
C LYS A 299 25.93 18.93 -1.46
N PHE A 300 25.90 17.92 -2.33
CA PHE A 300 25.39 16.58 -2.10
C PHE A 300 26.41 15.55 -2.62
N PRO A 301 27.57 15.39 -1.95
CA PRO A 301 28.67 14.57 -2.45
C PRO A 301 28.34 13.06 -2.53
N ASP A 302 27.32 12.63 -1.81
CA ASP A 302 26.92 11.21 -1.69
C ASP A 302 25.72 10.85 -2.58
N ASP A 303 25.16 11.81 -3.32
CA ASP A 303 24.02 11.62 -4.20
C ASP A 303 24.46 11.54 -5.68
N ASN A 304 23.79 10.70 -6.44
CA ASN A 304 23.88 10.67 -7.90
C ASN A 304 22.85 11.63 -8.51
N ILE A 305 23.18 12.25 -9.64
CA ILE A 305 22.18 12.96 -10.45
C ILE A 305 21.38 11.90 -11.20
N MET A 306 20.08 11.84 -10.94
CA MET A 306 19.17 10.83 -11.46
C MET A 306 18.14 11.42 -12.43
N PHE A 307 17.98 12.75 -12.40
CA PHE A 307 17.15 13.49 -13.34
C PHE A 307 17.79 14.85 -13.65
N TYR A 308 17.79 15.24 -14.91
CA TYR A 308 18.22 16.56 -15.37
C TYR A 308 17.34 16.98 -16.55
N GLU A 309 16.75 18.16 -16.49
CA GLU A 309 16.06 18.73 -17.65
C GLU A 309 16.36 20.21 -17.77
N LYS A 310 16.47 20.71 -19.01
CA LYS A 310 16.65 22.14 -19.29
C LYS A 310 15.62 22.59 -20.31
N GLU A 311 14.62 23.32 -19.84
CA GLU A 311 13.41 23.63 -20.60
C GLU A 311 12.84 24.99 -20.16
N ASP A 312 12.13 25.68 -21.05
CA ASP A 312 11.37 26.91 -20.76
C ASP A 312 10.02 26.54 -20.11
N ILE A 313 10.03 26.29 -18.80
CA ILE A 313 8.92 25.63 -18.09
C ILE A 313 7.70 26.54 -18.00
N ASP A 314 7.92 27.83 -17.74
CA ASP A 314 6.86 28.84 -17.64
C ASP A 314 6.55 29.53 -18.97
N SER A 315 7.19 29.10 -20.06
CA SER A 315 7.01 29.65 -21.42
C SER A 315 7.36 31.15 -21.53
N ASN A 316 8.27 31.66 -20.70
CA ASN A 316 8.72 33.05 -20.73
C ASN A 316 9.81 33.33 -21.78
N GLY A 317 10.30 32.29 -22.47
CA GLY A 317 11.38 32.34 -23.45
C GLY A 317 12.77 32.12 -22.86
N LYS A 318 12.88 31.71 -21.60
CA LYS A 318 14.14 31.41 -20.91
C LYS A 318 14.05 30.04 -20.27
N ALA A 319 15.04 29.20 -20.55
CA ALA A 319 15.08 27.88 -19.96
C ALA A 319 15.47 27.92 -18.47
N GLU A 320 14.72 27.18 -17.67
CA GLU A 320 15.08 26.75 -16.33
C GLU A 320 15.73 25.36 -16.37
N VAL A 321 16.36 24.96 -15.27
CA VAL A 321 16.98 23.65 -15.12
C VAL A 321 16.40 22.94 -13.91
N ILE A 322 15.92 21.70 -14.09
CA ILE A 322 15.52 20.83 -12.99
C ILE A 322 16.63 19.81 -12.77
N ILE A 323 17.02 19.59 -11.51
CA ILE A 323 17.90 18.47 -11.15
C ILE A 323 17.29 17.70 -10.00
N GLY A 324 17.14 16.40 -10.20
CA GLY A 324 16.84 15.41 -9.18
C GLY A 324 18.08 14.60 -8.83
N THR A 325 18.38 14.48 -7.54
CA THR A 325 19.50 13.70 -7.01
C THR A 325 19.02 12.74 -5.93
N GLY A 326 19.73 11.64 -5.78
CA GLY A 326 19.36 10.60 -4.82
C GLY A 326 20.31 9.41 -4.86
N LYS A 327 19.80 8.26 -4.43
CA LYS A 327 20.54 7.00 -4.43
C LYS A 327 19.80 5.97 -5.27
N GLU A 328 20.55 5.29 -6.12
CA GLU A 328 20.14 4.00 -6.66
C GLU A 328 20.49 2.98 -5.57
N ASP A 329 19.49 2.25 -5.06
CA ASP A 329 19.73 1.23 -4.05
C ASP A 329 20.17 -0.05 -4.76
N ASP A 330 21.42 -0.48 -4.54
CA ASP A 330 22.02 -1.65 -5.20
C ASP A 330 21.32 -2.97 -4.79
N ASP A 331 20.60 -2.99 -3.65
CA ASP A 331 20.05 -4.20 -3.03
C ASP A 331 18.51 -4.32 -3.09
N SER A 332 17.79 -3.28 -3.52
CA SER A 332 16.33 -3.33 -3.69
C SER A 332 15.98 -3.18 -5.17
N LEU A 333 15.28 -4.17 -5.72
CA LEU A 333 14.73 -4.18 -7.08
C LEU A 333 14.21 -2.78 -7.49
N ASP A 334 14.95 -2.10 -8.37
CA ASP A 334 14.53 -1.05 -9.31
C ASP A 334 13.87 0.25 -8.82
N PHE A 335 13.97 0.64 -7.54
CA PHE A 335 13.43 1.93 -7.08
C PHE A 335 14.51 2.97 -6.76
N ALA A 336 14.78 3.80 -7.76
CA ALA A 336 15.45 5.09 -7.60
C ALA A 336 14.72 5.98 -6.59
N ILE A 337 15.35 6.36 -5.46
CA ILE A 337 14.77 7.32 -4.51
C ILE A 337 15.46 8.68 -4.61
N PHE A 338 14.69 9.72 -4.90
CA PHE A 338 15.15 11.10 -4.96
C PHE A 338 15.22 11.70 -3.54
N ASN A 339 16.43 12.07 -3.11
CA ASN A 339 16.65 12.80 -1.86
C ASN A 339 16.45 14.31 -2.05
N HIS A 340 16.79 14.81 -3.24
CA HIS A 340 16.75 16.22 -3.56
C HIS A 340 16.23 16.51 -4.96
N ILE A 341 15.29 17.45 -5.08
CA ILE A 341 14.79 17.94 -6.37
C ILE A 341 14.76 19.45 -6.31
N TYR A 342 15.46 20.12 -7.23
CA TYR A 342 15.54 21.57 -7.28
C TYR A 342 15.30 22.11 -8.68
N LEU A 343 14.68 23.28 -8.74
CA LEU A 343 14.60 24.12 -9.92
C LEU A 343 15.65 25.23 -9.84
N PHE A 344 16.33 25.48 -10.95
CA PHE A 344 17.42 26.43 -11.10
C PHE A 344 17.21 27.38 -12.26
N LYS A 345 17.83 28.55 -12.15
CA LYS A 345 18.04 29.50 -13.24
C LYS A 345 19.53 29.77 -13.39
N GLU A 346 20.01 29.80 -14.62
CA GLU A 346 21.37 30.20 -14.93
C GLU A 346 21.38 31.66 -15.41
N ASP A 347 22.12 32.52 -14.71
CA ASP A 347 22.33 33.90 -15.12
C ASP A 347 23.81 34.26 -15.02
N GLU A 348 24.39 34.71 -16.13
CA GLU A 348 25.82 35.05 -16.25
C GLU A 348 26.79 33.99 -15.69
N GLY A 349 26.47 32.70 -15.88
CA GLY A 349 27.27 31.57 -15.41
C GLY A 349 27.17 31.32 -13.89
N LYS A 350 26.12 31.81 -13.24
CA LYS A 350 25.78 31.51 -11.84
C LYS A 350 24.46 30.76 -11.77
N ILE A 351 24.43 29.77 -10.88
CA ILE A 351 23.24 28.97 -10.58
C ILE A 351 22.46 29.64 -9.44
N HIS A 352 21.18 29.92 -9.70
CA HIS A 352 20.23 30.46 -8.73
C HIS A 352 19.15 29.43 -8.45
N TYR A 353 18.88 29.15 -7.17
CA TYR A 353 17.75 28.29 -6.78
C TYR A 353 16.44 29.06 -6.96
N LEU A 354 15.49 28.45 -7.65
CA LEU A 354 14.12 28.94 -7.82
C LEU A 354 13.12 28.21 -6.91
N SER A 355 13.55 27.10 -6.29
CA SER A 355 12.71 26.30 -5.39
C SER A 355 13.43 25.88 -4.12
N GLU A 356 12.65 25.50 -3.12
CA GLU A 356 13.11 24.61 -2.05
C GLU A 356 13.28 23.17 -2.58
N ASN A 357 13.69 22.24 -1.71
CA ASN A 357 13.78 20.83 -2.07
C ASN A 357 12.38 20.23 -2.27
N LEU A 358 12.01 19.92 -3.50
CA LEU A 358 10.69 19.36 -3.83
C LEU A 358 10.53 17.88 -3.43
N ALA A 359 11.63 17.20 -3.06
CA ALA A 359 11.59 15.83 -2.57
C ALA A 359 11.20 15.72 -1.07
N GLN A 360 11.13 16.82 -0.33
CA GLN A 360 10.89 16.80 1.12
C GLN A 360 9.38 16.67 1.43
N ASN A 361 8.86 15.45 1.44
CA ASN A 361 7.44 15.16 1.68
C ASN A 361 7.24 14.07 2.75
N ALA A 362 5.97 13.76 3.06
CA ALA A 362 5.60 12.62 3.91
C ALA A 362 5.88 11.25 3.25
N TYR A 363 6.05 11.25 1.92
CA TYR A 363 6.35 10.10 1.10
C TYR A 363 7.62 10.35 0.29
N GLU A 364 8.28 9.27 -0.10
CA GLU A 364 9.47 9.31 -0.94
C GLU A 364 9.08 9.64 -2.39
N VAL A 365 9.98 10.30 -3.12
CA VAL A 365 9.81 10.53 -4.55
C VAL A 365 10.64 9.50 -5.31
N ASN A 366 10.01 8.69 -6.17
CA ASN A 366 10.71 7.69 -6.96
C ASN A 366 10.73 7.95 -8.48
N GLN A 367 10.09 9.03 -8.92
CA GLN A 367 10.13 9.46 -10.32
C GLN A 367 9.97 10.97 -10.41
N VAL A 368 10.74 11.58 -11.32
CA VAL A 368 10.60 12.99 -11.70
C VAL A 368 10.48 13.07 -13.21
N LYS A 369 9.54 13.86 -13.72
CA LYS A 369 9.44 14.20 -15.15
C LYS A 369 8.75 15.55 -15.33
N LEU A 370 8.89 16.12 -16.53
CA LEU A 370 8.07 17.25 -16.99
C LEU A 370 6.82 16.73 -17.69
N VAL A 371 5.66 17.32 -17.38
CA VAL A 371 4.37 16.96 -17.99
C VAL A 371 3.60 18.19 -18.42
N GLU A 372 2.67 18.03 -19.36
CA GLU A 372 1.74 19.07 -19.79
C GLU A 372 0.32 18.71 -19.33
N LEU A 373 -0.44 19.72 -18.93
CA LEU A 373 -1.84 19.57 -18.51
C LEU A 373 -2.77 20.22 -19.53
N GLU A 374 -3.85 19.55 -19.90
CA GLU A 374 -4.74 20.04 -20.96
C GLU A 374 -5.34 21.41 -20.62
N GLY A 375 -5.16 22.35 -21.55
CA GLY A 375 -5.71 23.71 -21.43
C GLY A 375 -4.99 24.61 -20.43
N LEU A 376 -3.85 24.19 -19.87
CA LEU A 376 -2.97 25.02 -19.05
C LEU A 376 -1.68 25.34 -19.80
N ASP A 377 -1.19 26.57 -19.63
CA ASP A 377 0.05 27.01 -20.23
C ASP A 377 1.26 26.51 -19.42
N GLY A 378 2.33 26.16 -20.13
CA GLY A 378 3.60 25.72 -19.56
C GLY A 378 3.64 24.23 -19.19
N LYS A 379 4.79 23.82 -18.64
CA LYS A 379 5.01 22.45 -18.16
C LYS A 379 4.96 22.42 -16.63
N PHE A 380 4.64 21.25 -16.10
CA PHE A 380 4.56 20.97 -14.67
C PHE A 380 5.65 19.97 -14.30
N ILE A 381 6.24 20.16 -13.12
CA ILE A 381 7.16 19.19 -12.53
C ILE A 381 6.30 18.13 -11.85
N TYR A 382 6.32 16.92 -12.40
CA TYR A 382 5.68 15.76 -11.81
C TYR A 382 6.66 15.03 -10.92
N CYS A 383 6.22 14.74 -9.69
CA CYS A 383 6.92 13.87 -8.75
C CYS A 383 6.01 12.69 -8.42
N ARG A 384 6.42 11.46 -8.73
CA ARG A 384 5.70 10.26 -8.28
C ARG A 384 6.05 9.98 -6.83
N LEU A 385 5.04 9.77 -6.01
CA LEU A 385 5.16 9.46 -4.59
C LEU A 385 5.09 7.96 -4.33
N THR A 386 5.86 7.47 -3.36
CA THR A 386 5.82 6.10 -2.86
C THR A 386 6.13 6.02 -1.36
N ASN A 387 5.73 4.93 -0.71
CA ASN A 387 6.20 4.54 0.63
C ASN A 387 7.10 3.30 0.63
N GLY A 388 7.61 2.91 -0.55
CA GLY A 388 8.37 1.67 -0.73
C GLY A 388 7.52 0.40 -0.64
N ALA A 389 6.19 0.53 -0.60
CA ALA A 389 5.24 -0.57 -0.53
C ALA A 389 4.05 -0.31 -1.48
N ARG A 390 2.81 -0.48 -1.00
CA ARG A 390 1.59 -0.45 -1.83
C ARG A 390 0.97 0.93 -2.01
N LEU A 391 1.75 1.99 -1.83
CA LEU A 391 1.30 3.35 -2.10
C LEU A 391 2.00 3.88 -3.34
N SER A 392 1.20 4.35 -4.30
CA SER A 392 1.68 5.27 -5.30
C SER A 392 0.78 6.50 -5.38
N GLY A 393 1.40 7.65 -5.64
CA GLY A 393 0.67 8.89 -5.86
C GLY A 393 1.49 9.88 -6.64
N PHE A 394 1.10 11.15 -6.59
CA PHE A 394 1.85 12.20 -7.26
C PHE A 394 1.74 13.57 -6.59
N GLN A 395 2.70 14.41 -6.94
CA GLN A 395 2.64 15.86 -6.80
C GLN A 395 2.94 16.51 -8.16
N LEU A 396 2.26 17.61 -8.41
CA LEU A 396 2.46 18.47 -9.56
C LEU A 396 2.84 19.85 -9.06
N TYR A 397 3.99 20.35 -9.50
CA TYR A 397 4.44 21.70 -9.22
C TYR A 397 4.38 22.54 -10.49
N GLN A 398 3.80 23.74 -10.37
CA GLN A 398 3.83 24.75 -11.41
C GLN A 398 4.94 25.75 -11.10
N PHE A 399 5.69 26.16 -12.12
CA PHE A 399 6.58 27.31 -12.04
C PHE A 399 5.94 28.49 -12.76
N LEU A 400 5.71 29.59 -12.05
CA LEU A 400 5.09 30.80 -12.59
C LEU A 400 5.59 32.02 -11.81
N ASP A 401 5.92 33.10 -12.54
CA ASP A 401 6.39 34.36 -11.95
C ASP A 401 7.62 34.21 -11.03
N ASP A 402 8.59 33.39 -11.46
CA ASP A 402 9.79 33.03 -10.67
C ASP A 402 9.47 32.31 -9.32
N GLU A 403 8.27 31.76 -9.15
CA GLU A 403 7.86 30.98 -7.96
C GLU A 403 7.41 29.56 -8.33
N VAL A 404 7.89 28.57 -7.56
CA VAL A 404 7.36 27.20 -7.61
C VAL A 404 6.19 27.05 -6.64
N ARG A 405 5.07 26.55 -7.12
CA ARG A 405 3.84 26.32 -6.33
C ARG A 405 3.35 24.89 -6.52
N LEU A 406 2.91 24.27 -5.44
CA LEU A 406 2.18 23.00 -5.53
C LEU A 406 0.84 23.27 -6.23
N PHE A 407 0.65 22.67 -7.40
CA PHE A 407 -0.57 22.76 -8.18
C PHE A 407 -1.60 21.73 -7.71
N ALA A 408 -1.16 20.47 -7.59
CA ALA A 408 -2.00 19.38 -7.11
C ALA A 408 -1.15 18.30 -6.44
N ASP A 409 -1.70 17.64 -5.44
CA ASP A 409 -1.16 16.44 -4.83
C ASP A 409 -2.27 15.41 -4.65
N SER A 410 -1.94 14.14 -4.86
CA SER A 410 -2.83 13.03 -4.56
C SER A 410 -1.99 11.83 -4.14
N CYS A 411 -2.23 11.35 -2.94
CA CYS A 411 -1.72 10.08 -2.43
C CYS A 411 -2.67 9.53 -1.37
N SER A 412 -2.57 8.23 -1.07
CA SER A 412 -3.39 7.62 -0.03
C SER A 412 -2.85 7.92 1.37
N ALA A 413 -3.63 8.60 2.21
CA ALA A 413 -3.25 8.84 3.60
C ALA A 413 -3.11 7.56 4.43
N THR A 414 -3.65 6.43 3.96
CA THR A 414 -3.59 5.13 4.67
C THR A 414 -2.33 4.34 4.36
N GLY A 415 -1.49 4.80 3.42
CA GLY A 415 -0.31 4.06 3.00
C GLY A 415 -0.58 2.94 1.98
N VAL A 416 -1.81 2.84 1.46
CA VAL A 416 -2.19 1.85 0.44
C VAL A 416 -3.10 2.49 -0.61
N GLY A 417 -2.83 2.23 -1.88
CA GLY A 417 -3.62 2.70 -3.01
C GLY A 417 -2.77 3.44 -4.04
N GLU A 418 -3.38 3.77 -5.17
CA GLU A 418 -2.69 4.33 -6.32
C GLU A 418 -3.39 5.59 -6.82
N ASP A 419 -2.63 6.63 -7.15
CA ASP A 419 -3.12 7.79 -7.90
C ASP A 419 -2.28 8.00 -9.16
N ILE A 420 -2.94 7.92 -10.31
CA ILE A 420 -2.30 7.85 -11.63
C ILE A 420 -2.82 8.99 -12.49
N LEU A 421 -1.94 9.93 -12.87
CA LEU A 421 -2.28 10.94 -13.88
C LEU A 421 -2.65 10.26 -15.20
N LYS A 422 -3.72 10.74 -15.84
CA LYS A 422 -4.25 10.19 -17.09
C LYS A 422 -4.47 11.26 -18.14
N ASP A 423 -4.08 10.91 -19.36
CA ASP A 423 -4.53 11.53 -20.60
C ASP A 423 -5.69 10.67 -21.13
N PHE A 424 -6.91 11.00 -20.72
CA PHE A 424 -8.11 10.24 -21.07
C PHE A 424 -8.47 10.35 -22.55
N ASN A 425 -8.00 11.40 -23.25
CA ASN A 425 -8.36 11.66 -24.64
C ASN A 425 -7.24 11.37 -25.65
N GLY A 426 -6.03 11.05 -25.18
CA GLY A 426 -4.88 10.63 -25.96
C GLY A 426 -4.25 11.75 -26.78
N ASN A 427 -4.35 13.01 -26.35
CA ASN A 427 -3.78 14.16 -27.05
C ASN A 427 -2.31 14.46 -26.67
N GLY A 428 -1.73 13.70 -25.74
CA GLY A 428 -0.38 13.89 -25.21
C GLY A 428 -0.30 14.82 -24.00
N GLN A 429 -1.43 15.33 -23.51
CA GLN A 429 -1.54 16.19 -22.33
C GLN A 429 -2.47 15.54 -21.30
N PHE A 430 -2.11 15.62 -20.02
CA PHE A 430 -2.94 15.04 -18.97
C PHE A 430 -4.18 15.90 -18.72
N ASP A 431 -5.36 15.29 -18.81
CA ASP A 431 -6.66 15.93 -18.61
C ASP A 431 -7.37 15.42 -17.34
N GLY A 432 -6.73 14.54 -16.57
CA GLY A 432 -7.25 14.05 -15.30
C GLY A 432 -6.32 13.09 -14.56
N TYR A 433 -6.88 12.39 -13.57
CA TYR A 433 -6.23 11.28 -12.91
C TYR A 433 -7.25 10.26 -12.38
N VAL A 434 -6.78 9.05 -12.13
CA VAL A 434 -7.54 7.97 -11.51
C VAL A 434 -6.97 7.69 -10.12
N SER A 435 -7.85 7.55 -9.14
CA SER A 435 -7.53 7.17 -7.76
C SER A 435 -8.14 5.81 -7.45
N ILE A 436 -7.31 4.86 -7.03
CA ILE A 436 -7.70 3.48 -6.71
C ILE A 436 -7.47 3.25 -5.22
N ARG A 437 -8.51 2.80 -4.51
CA ARG A 437 -8.49 2.60 -3.05
C ARG A 437 -9.22 1.32 -2.67
N SER A 438 -8.68 0.58 -1.72
CA SER A 438 -9.24 -0.69 -1.23
C SER A 438 -8.93 -0.96 0.25
N SER A 439 -8.65 0.11 1.01
CA SER A 439 -8.21 0.01 2.39
C SER A 439 -9.35 0.32 3.38
N TYR A 440 -9.04 0.45 4.67
CA TYR A 440 -10.04 0.68 5.69
C TYR A 440 -10.82 1.99 5.47
N ASP A 441 -10.20 3.01 4.88
CA ASP A 441 -10.82 4.29 4.50
C ASP A 441 -11.96 4.17 3.49
N THR A 442 -11.95 3.10 2.69
CA THR A 442 -13.04 2.75 1.76
C THR A 442 -13.88 1.58 2.25
N LEU A 443 -13.79 1.25 3.55
CA LEU A 443 -14.46 0.10 4.16
C LEU A 443 -14.19 -1.20 3.37
N TYR A 444 -12.96 -1.32 2.84
CA TYR A 444 -12.49 -2.43 2.00
C TYR A 444 -13.26 -2.62 0.68
N TYR A 445 -14.04 -1.63 0.22
CA TYR A 445 -14.53 -1.60 -1.15
C TYR A 445 -13.41 -1.17 -2.10
N HIS A 446 -13.33 -1.82 -3.27
CA HIS A 446 -12.44 -1.40 -4.34
C HIS A 446 -13.04 -0.21 -5.09
N LEU A 447 -12.67 0.99 -4.68
CA LEU A 447 -13.14 2.24 -5.26
C LEU A 447 -12.17 2.75 -6.31
N VAL A 448 -12.70 3.04 -7.50
CA VAL A 448 -11.99 3.73 -8.58
C VAL A 448 -12.66 5.09 -8.80
N SER A 449 -11.92 6.16 -8.53
CA SER A 449 -12.41 7.54 -8.66
C SER A 449 -11.69 8.28 -9.78
N ASN A 450 -12.45 8.80 -10.73
CA ASN A 450 -11.94 9.57 -11.85
C ASN A 450 -12.08 11.06 -11.57
N TYR A 451 -10.96 11.76 -11.65
CA TYR A 451 -10.88 13.20 -11.51
C TYR A 451 -10.52 13.81 -12.87
N ILE A 452 -11.25 14.84 -13.28
CA ILE A 452 -11.01 15.55 -14.55
C ILE A 452 -10.57 16.97 -14.24
N LEU A 453 -9.61 17.48 -15.01
CA LEU A 453 -9.13 18.85 -14.92
C LEU A 453 -10.21 19.82 -15.40
N LYS A 454 -10.68 20.71 -14.53
CA LYS A 454 -11.67 21.76 -14.81
C LYS A 454 -11.25 23.05 -14.13
N GLU A 455 -11.17 24.13 -14.89
CA GLU A 455 -10.90 25.49 -14.35
C GLU A 455 -9.68 25.54 -13.41
N ASN A 456 -8.58 24.88 -13.80
CA ASN A 456 -7.30 24.80 -13.07
C ASN A 456 -7.33 23.94 -11.79
N ALA A 457 -8.28 23.02 -11.64
CA ALA A 457 -8.28 22.05 -10.56
C ALA A 457 -8.79 20.69 -11.03
N PHE A 458 -8.28 19.62 -10.41
CA PHE A 458 -8.86 18.30 -10.61
C PHE A 458 -10.16 18.17 -9.81
N VAL A 459 -11.24 17.80 -10.51
CA VAL A 459 -12.58 17.67 -9.92
C VAL A 459 -13.07 16.25 -10.08
N LEU A 460 -13.53 15.66 -8.98
CA LEU A 460 -14.13 14.33 -8.99
C LEU A 460 -15.34 14.30 -9.95
N GLU A 461 -15.24 13.48 -10.98
CA GLU A 461 -16.28 13.29 -11.96
C GLU A 461 -17.11 12.04 -11.68
N LYS A 462 -16.45 10.93 -11.36
CA LYS A 462 -17.07 9.61 -11.26
C LYS A 462 -16.39 8.77 -10.18
N THR A 463 -17.18 7.97 -9.48
CA THR A 463 -16.68 6.89 -8.62
C THR A 463 -17.34 5.57 -9.01
N ILE A 464 -16.53 4.52 -9.15
CA ILE A 464 -16.93 3.16 -9.50
C ILE A 464 -16.59 2.26 -8.32
N ILE A 465 -17.46 1.32 -8.01
CA ILE A 465 -17.16 0.22 -7.09
C ILE A 465 -16.86 -1.01 -7.94
N GLU A 466 -15.59 -1.32 -8.10
CA GLU A 466 -15.22 -2.57 -8.76
C GLU A 466 -15.57 -3.75 -7.86
N ASN A 467 -16.17 -4.78 -8.45
CA ASN A 467 -16.59 -5.98 -7.72
C ASN A 467 -17.57 -5.72 -6.57
N MET A 468 -18.59 -4.89 -6.80
CA MET A 468 -19.72 -4.71 -5.87
C MET A 468 -20.17 -6.06 -5.30
N PRO A 469 -20.15 -6.27 -3.96
CA PRO A 469 -20.51 -7.54 -3.36
C PRO A 469 -21.92 -8.00 -3.77
N PRO A 470 -22.21 -9.32 -3.72
CA PRO A 470 -23.55 -9.81 -3.98
C PRO A 470 -24.58 -9.17 -3.03
N TYR A 471 -25.86 -9.28 -3.41
CA TYR A 471 -26.92 -8.78 -2.54
C TYR A 471 -26.93 -9.59 -1.22
N PRO A 472 -27.01 -8.93 -0.04
CA PRO A 472 -26.90 -9.64 1.22
C PRO A 472 -28.12 -10.51 1.53
N ASN A 473 -27.91 -11.62 2.24
CA ASN A 473 -28.99 -12.57 2.55
C ASN A 473 -29.53 -12.38 3.97
N GLU A 474 -28.70 -11.87 4.88
CA GLU A 474 -29.09 -11.61 6.27
C GLU A 474 -29.46 -10.14 6.49
N ILE A 475 -30.35 -9.92 7.46
CA ILE A 475 -30.90 -8.59 7.77
C ILE A 475 -29.78 -7.63 8.21
N GLN A 476 -28.84 -8.11 9.02
CA GLN A 476 -27.71 -7.34 9.52
C GLN A 476 -26.80 -6.90 8.36
N GLU A 477 -26.49 -7.82 7.44
CA GLU A 477 -25.66 -7.51 6.27
C GLU A 477 -26.34 -6.49 5.33
N VAL A 478 -27.68 -6.55 5.18
CA VAL A 478 -28.43 -5.52 4.44
C VAL A 478 -28.27 -4.14 5.07
N ILE A 479 -28.30 -4.06 6.41
CA ILE A 479 -28.14 -2.81 7.15
C ILE A 479 -26.69 -2.32 7.07
N SER A 480 -25.70 -3.21 7.27
CA SER A 480 -24.28 -2.87 7.16
C SER A 480 -23.96 -2.36 5.76
N GLN A 481 -24.31 -3.11 4.71
CA GLN A 481 -24.07 -2.67 3.33
C GLN A 481 -24.77 -1.35 3.02
N TYR A 482 -25.98 -1.11 3.52
CA TYR A 482 -26.63 0.20 3.38
C TYR A 482 -25.80 1.31 4.03
N LEU A 483 -25.36 1.13 5.28
CA LEU A 483 -24.56 2.13 5.99
C LEU A 483 -23.21 2.36 5.31
N GLU A 484 -22.52 1.30 4.89
CA GLU A 484 -21.25 1.35 4.15
C GLU A 484 -21.41 2.21 2.90
N LEU A 485 -22.38 1.88 2.06
CA LEU A 485 -22.62 2.61 0.81
C LEU A 485 -23.08 4.05 1.05
N ARG A 486 -23.84 4.32 2.11
CA ARG A 486 -24.21 5.71 2.50
C ARG A 486 -23.02 6.53 2.99
N ILE A 487 -22.02 5.89 3.59
CA ILE A 487 -20.77 6.55 4.01
C ILE A 487 -19.88 6.84 2.79
N LEU A 488 -19.81 5.91 1.84
CA LEU A 488 -19.00 6.04 0.62
C LEU A 488 -19.66 6.90 -0.47
N ASP A 489 -20.97 7.15 -0.38
CA ASP A 489 -21.71 7.92 -1.39
C ASP A 489 -21.27 9.40 -1.42
N ASN A 490 -20.49 9.75 -2.44
CA ASN A 490 -20.11 11.12 -2.78
C ASN A 490 -21.02 11.76 -3.85
N GLY A 491 -22.11 11.08 -4.22
CA GLY A 491 -23.04 11.51 -5.26
C GLY A 491 -22.54 11.32 -6.70
N LYS A 492 -21.39 10.64 -6.89
CA LYS A 492 -20.75 10.41 -8.20
C LYS A 492 -20.69 8.94 -8.62
N SER A 493 -21.35 8.04 -7.89
CA SER A 493 -21.37 6.61 -8.21
C SER A 493 -22.78 6.11 -8.54
N GLU A 494 -22.99 5.71 -9.80
CA GLU A 494 -24.24 5.04 -10.20
C GLU A 494 -24.36 3.63 -9.61
N ASP A 495 -23.24 2.96 -9.32
CA ASP A 495 -23.24 1.63 -8.68
C ASP A 495 -23.79 1.69 -7.25
N ILE A 496 -23.30 2.67 -6.47
CA ILE A 496 -23.80 2.95 -5.12
C ILE A 496 -25.29 3.28 -5.17
N LYS A 497 -25.68 4.23 -6.03
CA LYS A 497 -27.08 4.64 -6.17
C LYS A 497 -27.99 3.48 -6.53
N LYS A 498 -27.62 2.66 -7.52
CA LYS A 498 -28.39 1.47 -7.92
C LYS A 498 -28.50 0.47 -6.77
N ARG A 499 -27.40 0.19 -6.05
CA ARG A 499 -27.43 -0.76 -4.94
C ARG A 499 -28.26 -0.22 -3.75
N LEU A 500 -28.19 1.08 -3.45
CA LEU A 500 -29.05 1.70 -2.44
C LEU A 500 -30.54 1.63 -2.82
N GLU A 501 -30.89 1.78 -4.11
CA GLU A 501 -32.26 1.55 -4.61
C GLU A 501 -32.70 0.08 -4.46
N GLU A 502 -31.78 -0.89 -4.58
CA GLU A 502 -32.07 -2.31 -4.35
C GLU A 502 -32.21 -2.66 -2.85
N LEU A 503 -31.45 -1.99 -1.98
CA LEU A 503 -31.47 -2.19 -0.52
C LEU A 503 -32.68 -1.52 0.15
N THR A 504 -33.28 -0.52 -0.50
CA THR A 504 -34.39 0.26 0.05
C THR A 504 -35.69 0.03 -0.70
N LEU A 505 -36.83 0.18 -0.01
CA LEU A 505 -38.15 0.03 -0.64
C LEU A 505 -38.59 1.28 -1.39
N ASN A 506 -38.10 2.44 -0.97
CA ASN A 506 -38.45 3.75 -1.51
C ASN A 506 -37.28 4.72 -1.35
N ASN A 507 -37.25 5.74 -2.20
CA ASN A 507 -36.14 6.71 -2.25
C ASN A 507 -36.10 7.65 -1.04
N GLU A 508 -37.16 7.76 -0.24
CA GLU A 508 -37.17 8.61 0.96
C GLU A 508 -36.16 8.10 1.99
N VAL A 509 -35.94 6.79 2.06
CA VAL A 509 -34.92 6.18 2.93
C VAL A 509 -33.52 6.69 2.60
N ASN A 510 -33.21 6.89 1.32
CA ASN A 510 -31.90 7.37 0.87
C ASN A 510 -31.69 8.88 1.14
N GLN A 511 -32.77 9.62 1.45
CA GLN A 511 -32.71 11.04 1.79
C GLN A 511 -32.45 11.29 3.27
N ILE A 512 -32.51 10.26 4.11
CA ILE A 512 -32.24 10.37 5.55
C ILE A 512 -30.76 10.71 5.74
N GLU A 513 -30.48 11.77 6.50
CA GLU A 513 -29.11 12.16 6.83
C GLU A 513 -28.47 11.10 7.72
N ILE A 514 -27.42 10.46 7.20
CA ILE A 514 -26.54 9.59 7.97
C ILE A 514 -25.29 10.40 8.25
N LYS A 515 -24.97 10.59 9.53
CA LYS A 515 -23.76 11.30 9.94
C LYS A 515 -22.55 10.39 9.73
N SER A 516 -22.02 10.36 8.51
CA SER A 516 -21.01 9.38 8.09
C SER A 516 -19.81 9.29 9.03
N LYS A 517 -19.32 10.43 9.54
CA LYS A 517 -18.21 10.48 10.52
C LYS A 517 -18.49 9.69 11.80
N GLN A 518 -19.74 9.69 12.27
CA GLN A 518 -20.13 9.00 13.50
C GLN A 518 -20.28 7.49 13.28
N TRP A 519 -20.82 7.09 12.12
CA TRP A 519 -21.07 5.68 11.80
C TRP A 519 -19.85 4.95 11.22
N TYR A 520 -18.86 5.68 10.69
CA TYR A 520 -17.69 5.08 10.06
C TYR A 520 -16.88 4.16 10.99
N LYS A 521 -16.48 4.65 12.19
CA LYS A 521 -15.68 3.87 13.13
C LYS A 521 -16.39 2.59 13.61
N PRO A 522 -17.62 2.64 14.17
CA PRO A 522 -18.27 1.41 14.66
C PRO A 522 -18.58 0.43 13.53
N LEU A 523 -18.82 0.91 12.30
CA LEU A 523 -19.00 0.05 11.14
C LEU A 523 -17.70 -0.63 10.72
N LEU A 524 -16.59 0.12 10.65
CA LEU A 524 -15.26 -0.46 10.41
C LEU A 524 -14.92 -1.50 11.48
N ASN A 525 -15.17 -1.20 12.75
CA ASN A 525 -14.95 -2.15 13.84
C ASN A 525 -15.81 -3.41 13.70
N THR A 526 -17.04 -3.27 13.21
CA THR A 526 -17.93 -4.41 12.91
C THR A 526 -17.39 -5.25 11.76
N ILE A 527 -16.81 -4.63 10.73
CA ILE A 527 -16.17 -5.34 9.59
C ILE A 527 -14.92 -6.09 10.06
N LEU A 528 -14.14 -5.49 10.96
CA LEU A 528 -12.91 -6.06 11.51
C LEU A 528 -13.11 -7.02 12.69
N ASP A 529 -14.35 -7.14 13.18
CA ASP A 529 -14.71 -7.93 14.36
C ASP A 529 -13.89 -7.57 15.62
N ILE A 530 -13.74 -6.26 15.89
CA ILE A 530 -13.03 -5.71 17.05
C ILE A 530 -13.99 -4.94 17.98
N GLU A 531 -13.55 -4.51 19.16
CA GLU A 531 -14.41 -3.83 20.14
C GLU A 531 -15.12 -2.57 19.59
N GLU A 532 -16.18 -2.12 20.29
CA GLU A 532 -17.01 -0.96 19.89
C GLU A 532 -17.79 -1.17 18.56
N VAL A 533 -18.28 -2.40 18.33
CA VAL A 533 -19.12 -2.76 17.17
C VAL A 533 -20.52 -2.17 17.22
N ILE A 534 -21.22 -2.21 16.08
CA ILE A 534 -22.66 -2.00 15.98
C ILE A 534 -23.37 -3.23 16.56
N GLU A 535 -24.17 -3.03 17.61
CA GLU A 535 -25.07 -4.07 18.11
C GLU A 535 -26.37 -4.11 17.29
N PHE A 536 -26.78 -5.30 16.86
CA PHE A 536 -28.03 -5.52 16.14
C PHE A 536 -29.07 -6.22 17.02
N LYS A 537 -30.13 -5.50 17.42
CA LYS A 537 -31.26 -6.06 18.18
C LYS A 537 -32.47 -6.21 17.26
N ILE A 538 -32.65 -7.43 16.74
CA ILE A 538 -33.79 -7.76 15.87
C ILE A 538 -35.04 -8.02 16.73
N LYS A 539 -36.10 -7.27 16.44
CA LYS A 539 -37.42 -7.40 17.06
C LYS A 539 -38.48 -7.69 15.99
N GLU A 540 -39.44 -8.54 16.32
CA GLU A 540 -40.52 -8.93 15.42
C GLU A 540 -41.84 -8.40 15.96
N GLU A 541 -42.54 -7.61 15.14
CA GLU A 541 -43.85 -7.06 15.47
C GLU A 541 -44.82 -7.37 14.31
N GLU A 542 -45.68 -8.36 14.54
CA GLU A 542 -46.63 -8.90 13.57
C GLU A 542 -45.99 -9.39 12.26
N SER A 543 -46.03 -8.57 11.20
CA SER A 543 -45.55 -8.85 9.83
C SER A 543 -44.33 -7.99 9.46
N LYS A 544 -43.83 -7.19 10.39
CA LYS A 544 -42.68 -6.30 10.21
C LYS A 544 -41.57 -6.71 11.17
N LYS A 545 -40.35 -6.80 10.65
CA LYS A 545 -39.15 -6.89 11.48
C LYS A 545 -38.59 -5.49 11.60
N PHE A 546 -38.20 -5.09 12.81
CA PHE A 546 -37.40 -3.90 12.98
C PHE A 546 -36.11 -4.25 13.70
N VAL A 547 -35.05 -3.56 13.34
CA VAL A 547 -33.73 -3.76 13.88
C VAL A 547 -33.30 -2.47 14.52
N GLU A 548 -33.09 -2.54 15.82
CA GLU A 548 -32.46 -1.47 16.56
C GLU A 548 -30.96 -1.68 16.47
N THR A 549 -30.27 -0.71 15.86
CA THR A 549 -28.81 -0.63 15.81
C THR A 549 -28.36 0.34 16.88
N THR A 550 -27.44 -0.09 17.73
CA THR A 550 -26.89 0.77 18.79
C THR A 550 -25.38 0.61 18.84
N TYR A 551 -24.68 1.71 19.06
CA TYR A 551 -23.28 1.68 19.47
C TYR A 551 -23.05 2.72 20.57
N GLN A 552 -22.04 2.49 21.40
CA GLN A 552 -21.69 3.37 22.50
C GLN A 552 -20.38 4.09 22.16
N GLU A 553 -20.41 5.42 22.17
CA GLU A 553 -19.22 6.27 21.99
C GLU A 553 -19.06 7.10 23.26
N GLU A 554 -18.03 6.78 24.07
CA GLU A 554 -17.83 7.39 25.38
C GLU A 554 -19.08 7.30 26.29
N GLU A 555 -19.70 8.45 26.62
CA GLU A 555 -20.92 8.56 27.43
C GLU A 555 -22.21 8.71 26.60
N GLU A 556 -22.12 8.79 25.26
CA GLU A 556 -23.28 8.93 24.38
C GLU A 556 -23.66 7.60 23.71
N GLN A 557 -24.93 7.21 23.86
CA GLN A 557 -25.50 6.08 23.14
C GLN A 557 -26.15 6.59 21.85
N MET A 558 -25.67 6.07 20.73
CA MET A 558 -26.15 6.38 19.39
C MET A 558 -26.94 5.20 18.86
N GLY A 559 -28.01 5.46 18.10
CA GLY A 559 -28.77 4.38 17.50
C GLY A 559 -29.72 4.79 16.39
N LEU A 560 -29.97 3.84 15.50
CA LEU A 560 -30.96 3.92 14.44
C LEU A 560 -31.89 2.70 14.50
N ILE A 561 -33.17 2.91 14.26
CA ILE A 561 -34.17 1.86 14.12
C ILE A 561 -34.49 1.70 12.64
N PHE A 562 -34.11 0.55 12.08
CA PHE A 562 -34.39 0.15 10.71
C PHE A 562 -35.65 -0.71 10.66
N TYR A 563 -36.62 -0.33 9.83
CA TYR A 563 -37.79 -1.16 9.57
C TYR A 563 -37.57 -1.96 8.29
N ILE A 564 -37.52 -3.28 8.39
CA ILE A 564 -37.16 -4.18 7.29
C ILE A 564 -38.33 -5.08 6.90
N ILE A 565 -38.52 -5.25 5.60
CA ILE A 565 -39.54 -6.15 5.03
C ILE A 565 -38.91 -7.09 4.01
N LYS A 566 -39.50 -8.27 3.82
CA LYS A 566 -39.08 -9.18 2.76
C LYS A 566 -39.92 -8.93 1.51
N LYS A 567 -39.30 -8.54 0.40
CA LYS A 567 -39.93 -8.32 -0.91
C LYS A 567 -39.22 -9.16 -1.96
N ASP A 568 -39.98 -9.95 -2.72
CA ASP A 568 -39.44 -10.80 -3.80
C ASP A 568 -38.26 -11.69 -3.36
N GLY A 569 -38.32 -12.18 -2.11
CA GLY A 569 -37.28 -13.02 -1.52
C GLY A 569 -36.09 -12.28 -0.89
N LYS A 570 -35.99 -10.96 -1.06
CA LYS A 570 -34.91 -10.10 -0.53
C LYS A 570 -35.36 -9.26 0.66
N TRP A 571 -34.47 -8.98 1.60
CA TRP A 571 -34.74 -8.05 2.70
C TRP A 571 -34.49 -6.61 2.26
N CYS A 572 -35.45 -5.71 2.46
CA CYS A 572 -35.34 -4.30 2.07
C CYS A 572 -35.67 -3.38 3.23
N ILE A 573 -34.95 -2.26 3.33
CA ILE A 573 -35.18 -1.21 4.32
C ILE A 573 -36.36 -0.35 3.85
N SER A 574 -37.42 -0.29 4.66
CA SER A 574 -38.64 0.46 4.36
C SER A 574 -38.68 1.85 4.98
N SER A 575 -38.03 2.05 6.12
CA SER A 575 -37.85 3.34 6.80
C SER A 575 -36.76 3.25 7.86
N ILE A 576 -36.20 4.39 8.25
CA ILE A 576 -35.20 4.52 9.31
C ILE A 576 -35.65 5.64 10.26
N LYS A 577 -35.44 5.46 11.56
CA LYS A 577 -35.65 6.49 12.59
C LYS A 577 -34.44 6.58 13.51
N ALA A 578 -34.21 7.74 14.11
CA ALA A 578 -33.32 7.81 15.28
C ALA A 578 -33.91 6.98 16.42
N SER A 579 -33.04 6.26 17.15
CA SER A 579 -33.42 5.46 18.31
C SER A 579 -33.77 6.30 19.53
#